data_AF-A0A9D6DK87-F1
#
_entry.id   AF-A0A9D6DK87-F1
#
_cell.length_a   1.000
_cell.length_b   1.000
_cell.length_c   1.000
_cell.angle_alpha   90.00
_cell.angle_beta   90.00
_cell.angle_gamma   90.00
#
_symmetry.space_group_name_H-M   'P 1'
#
loop_
_entity.id
_entity.type
_entity.pdbx_description
1 polymer ?
#
loop_
_entity_poly.entity_id
_entity_poly.type
_entity_poly.pdbx_seq_one_letter_code
_entity_poly.pdbx_strand_id
1 'polypeptide(L)'
;MTGYSGHAAHRIEPGPAARVLADLVELTGDLTAAGTATVATLGPGIVLSDRTAYVANQVLELIGGMLQAHLNVEAVRHWANPTHWGDTLLFFLRRLMLEIGLEPLWRTRLRSFGSHDGVLSFRHDVHGMLDFSFLDYQVRNLIPASYDIEDPAFSTNISEAMAGQWVERTTRDGFIEPALHNDSSIGDPPEAIHGAGLFRHVSSAGRNLGIPIRTCGRHAGGHMHPETIDAMDYLYAHDDTVLGLCTFCYYHMIEYGVRRPGVTSGISGRPLSYVTDVQRTISTQGIWFPFHPVVTTDAEWRPLRGWDRTHEYDAAYELVETIYGGHHSRSPGADDRLENGVYSFQYHPELARDPSLNAGKGTLDWVRYAINLAERRDFWIASQRDLYQRMDDYQDLLFQVADAGDTVTVANPTGRRIGAMMVEQRRPFGSVWVGDEELIHVVRDAFVTVPALDPGARVTLRFRAQGAEGPIVRQPSHKGLVVLDARHDHATGETLLRVSVCRAQPLAVEGVDPERVYSVCVDGEAPHHVAPRVVSTIRSLLGQASGVPGAAGLRARTPGTHRFLDLMIAGDEHRFVERTIRIRPLPADASDAARRAILAARPARTGRVV
;
A
#
# COMPACT_ATOMS: atom_id res chain seq x y z
N MET A 1 31.85 3.01 3.18
CA MET A 1 32.81 3.96 2.59
C MET A 1 32.82 3.71 1.10
N THR A 2 32.51 4.71 0.28
CA THR A 2 32.86 4.69 -1.15
C THR A 2 34.03 5.63 -1.36
N GLY A 3 35.05 5.17 -2.06
CA GLY A 3 36.16 6.00 -2.51
C GLY A 3 35.89 6.49 -3.92
N TYR A 4 36.00 7.80 -4.15
CA TYR A 4 35.82 8.45 -5.45
C TYR A 4 37.16 8.87 -6.06
N SER A 5 38.20 8.03 -5.92
CA SER A 5 39.54 8.36 -6.39
C SER A 5 39.52 8.72 -7.88
N GLY A 6 39.92 9.95 -8.21
CA GLY A 6 40.01 10.43 -9.59
C GLY A 6 38.71 10.93 -10.23
N HIS A 7 37.58 10.97 -9.50
CA HIS A 7 36.34 11.55 -10.01
C HIS A 7 36.29 13.06 -9.81
N ALA A 8 35.85 13.80 -10.84
CA ALA A 8 35.59 15.23 -10.70
C ALA A 8 34.39 15.46 -9.76
N ALA A 9 34.59 16.29 -8.74
CA ALA A 9 33.51 16.79 -7.89
C ALA A 9 33.33 18.29 -8.13
N HIS A 10 32.08 18.72 -8.29
CA HIS A 10 31.79 20.15 -8.33
C HIS A 10 32.09 20.76 -6.96
N ARG A 11 33.02 21.72 -6.95
CA ARG A 11 33.28 22.55 -5.77
C ARG A 11 32.29 23.69 -5.77
N ILE A 12 31.69 23.93 -4.62
CA ILE A 12 30.78 25.04 -4.41
C ILE A 12 31.31 25.94 -3.30
N GLU A 13 31.00 27.22 -3.38
CA GLU A 13 31.25 28.19 -2.32
C GLU A 13 29.90 28.55 -1.67
N PRO A 14 29.69 28.22 -0.38
CA PRO A 14 28.48 28.59 0.32
C PRO A 14 28.38 30.11 0.42
N GLY A 15 27.19 30.65 0.14
CA GLY A 15 26.93 32.07 0.39
C GLY A 15 27.02 32.41 1.90
N PRO A 16 27.15 33.70 2.28
CA PRO A 16 27.35 34.10 3.68
C PRO A 16 26.27 33.66 4.67
N ALA A 17 25.04 33.46 4.19
CA ALA A 17 23.91 33.00 5.00
C ALA A 17 23.64 31.49 4.88
N ALA A 18 24.44 30.76 4.08
CA ALA A 18 24.26 29.34 3.85
C ALA A 18 24.81 28.51 5.02
N ARG A 19 24.12 27.42 5.35
CA ARG A 19 24.54 26.47 6.38
C ARG A 19 25.15 25.23 5.74
N VAL A 20 26.41 24.95 6.02
CA VAL A 20 27.06 23.70 5.63
C VAL A 20 26.69 22.62 6.65
N LEU A 21 26.05 21.55 6.18
CA LEU A 21 25.66 20.41 7.04
C LEU A 21 26.68 19.28 7.04
N ALA A 22 27.41 19.11 5.93
CA ALA A 22 28.43 18.09 5.79
C ALA A 22 29.47 18.48 4.73
N ASP A 23 30.71 18.05 4.95
CA ASP A 23 31.78 18.17 3.98
C ASP A 23 31.90 16.90 3.13
N LEU A 24 32.24 17.08 1.86
CA LEU A 24 32.66 16.01 0.97
C LEU A 24 34.15 15.76 1.18
N VAL A 25 34.51 14.49 1.38
CA VAL A 25 35.90 14.06 1.58
C VAL A 25 36.29 13.02 0.52
N GLU A 26 37.55 13.06 0.10
CA GLU A 26 38.21 12.04 -0.69
C GLU A 26 38.97 11.10 0.24
N LEU A 27 38.83 9.79 0.01
CA LEU A 27 39.55 8.75 0.74
C LEU A 27 40.55 8.07 -0.21
N THR A 28 41.83 8.06 0.19
CA THR A 28 42.93 7.46 -0.57
C THR A 28 43.83 6.62 0.36
N GLY A 29 44.91 6.04 -0.17
CA GLY A 29 45.86 5.24 0.62
C GLY A 29 45.35 3.82 0.90
N ASP A 30 45.61 3.32 2.11
CA ASP A 30 45.13 2.00 2.55
C ASP A 30 43.66 2.08 3.00
N LEU A 31 42.75 1.50 2.21
CA LEU A 31 41.31 1.54 2.47
C LEU A 31 40.79 0.30 3.21
N THR A 32 41.67 -0.56 3.72
CA THR A 32 41.26 -1.79 4.43
C THR A 32 40.55 -1.50 5.76
N ALA A 33 40.83 -0.36 6.39
CA ALA A 33 40.16 0.10 7.60
C ALA A 33 40.02 1.63 7.63
N ALA A 34 39.02 2.15 8.36
CA ALA A 34 38.79 3.59 8.46
C ALA A 34 39.98 4.37 9.05
N GLY A 35 40.75 3.75 9.93
CA GLY A 35 41.92 4.38 10.57
C GLY A 35 43.19 4.38 9.71
N THR A 36 43.22 3.63 8.61
CA THR A 36 44.37 3.56 7.69
C THR A 36 44.16 4.38 6.42
N ALA A 37 42.92 4.81 6.17
CA ALA A 37 42.58 5.66 5.05
C ALA A 37 43.16 7.07 5.21
N THR A 38 43.72 7.61 4.13
CA THR A 38 44.10 9.01 4.03
C THR A 38 42.87 9.83 3.63
N VAL A 39 42.53 10.84 4.42
CA VAL A 39 41.33 11.67 4.23
C VAL A 39 41.73 13.06 3.75
N ALA A 40 41.15 13.52 2.63
CA ALA A 40 41.32 14.88 2.12
C ALA A 40 39.96 15.57 1.94
N THR A 41 39.77 16.75 2.52
CA THR A 41 38.53 17.52 2.35
C THR A 41 38.46 18.14 0.95
N LEU A 42 37.39 17.85 0.21
CA LEU A 42 37.15 18.41 -1.12
C LEU A 42 36.34 19.71 -1.11
N GLY A 43 35.57 19.93 -0.03
CA GLY A 43 34.72 21.11 0.17
C GLY A 43 33.33 20.73 0.71
N PRO A 44 32.37 21.65 0.72
CA PRO A 44 31.01 21.38 1.20
C PRO A 44 30.27 20.34 0.35
N GLY A 45 29.72 19.33 1.00
CA GLY A 45 28.95 18.25 0.37
C GLY A 45 27.43 18.43 0.47
N ILE A 46 26.95 19.02 1.57
CA ILE A 46 25.53 19.37 1.77
C ILE A 46 25.45 20.80 2.27
N VAL A 47 24.77 21.66 1.53
CA VAL A 47 24.63 23.09 1.84
C VAL A 47 23.18 23.49 1.74
N LEU A 48 22.70 24.18 2.77
CA LEU A 48 21.36 24.73 2.82
C LEU A 48 21.39 26.25 2.70
N SER A 49 20.46 26.80 1.92
CA SER A 49 20.04 28.19 1.96
C SER A 49 18.55 28.27 2.28
N ASP A 50 18.00 29.48 2.37
CA ASP A 50 16.58 29.72 2.65
C ASP A 50 15.62 28.98 1.69
N ARG A 51 16.06 28.62 0.48
CA ARG A 51 15.21 27.99 -0.56
C ARG A 51 15.88 26.88 -1.35
N THR A 52 17.12 26.53 -1.04
CA THR A 52 17.88 25.57 -1.84
C THR A 52 18.63 24.61 -0.94
N ALA A 53 18.49 23.31 -1.22
CA ALA A 53 19.38 22.29 -0.71
C ALA A 53 20.31 21.86 -1.85
N TYR A 54 21.60 22.13 -1.69
CA TYR A 54 22.63 21.49 -2.50
C TYR A 54 23.06 20.19 -1.83
N VAL A 55 23.02 19.10 -2.59
CA VAL A 55 23.56 17.80 -2.20
C VAL A 55 24.50 17.36 -3.30
N ALA A 56 25.77 17.15 -2.98
CA ALA A 56 26.77 16.69 -3.94
C ALA A 56 26.34 15.35 -4.55
N ASN A 57 26.53 15.18 -5.87
CA ASN A 57 26.09 13.97 -6.58
C ASN A 57 26.67 12.68 -5.96
N GLN A 58 27.91 12.74 -5.46
CA GLN A 58 28.58 11.64 -4.75
C GLN A 58 27.79 11.09 -3.56
N VAL A 59 26.94 11.91 -2.93
CA VAL A 59 26.04 11.43 -1.86
C VAL A 59 24.91 10.59 -2.45
N LEU A 60 24.32 11.03 -3.56
CA LEU A 60 23.27 10.30 -4.27
C LEU A 60 23.81 9.03 -4.94
N GLU A 61 25.02 9.04 -5.47
CA GLU A 61 25.71 7.85 -6.01
C GLU A 61 25.99 6.81 -4.93
N LEU A 62 26.45 7.26 -3.74
CA LEU A 62 26.63 6.38 -2.58
C LEU A 62 25.30 5.73 -2.19
N ILE A 63 24.23 6.53 -2.12
CA ILE A 63 22.88 6.02 -1.86
C ILE A 63 22.48 5.03 -2.96
N GLY A 64 22.55 5.42 -4.24
CA GLY A 64 22.19 4.58 -5.38
C GLY A 64 22.93 3.24 -5.39
N GLY A 65 24.24 3.24 -5.13
CA GLY A 65 25.02 2.00 -5.02
C GLY A 65 24.60 1.12 -3.83
N MET A 66 24.14 1.71 -2.72
CA MET A 66 23.55 0.94 -1.61
C MET A 66 22.18 0.36 -1.99
N LEU A 67 21.34 1.15 -2.69
CA LEU A 67 20.01 0.72 -3.17
C LEU A 67 20.10 -0.42 -4.19
N GLN A 68 21.10 -0.36 -5.06
CA GLN A 68 21.37 -1.38 -6.09
C GLN A 68 22.14 -2.59 -5.55
N ALA A 69 22.39 -2.65 -4.23
CA ALA A 69 23.22 -3.67 -3.60
C ALA A 69 24.63 -3.79 -4.20
N HIS A 70 25.16 -2.71 -4.79
CA HIS A 70 26.56 -2.58 -5.22
C HIS A 70 27.50 -2.24 -4.05
N LEU A 71 26.95 -1.71 -2.96
CA LEU A 71 27.69 -1.26 -1.78
C LEU A 71 27.12 -1.87 -0.51
N ASN A 72 28.02 -2.18 0.43
CA ASN A 72 27.65 -2.72 1.73
C ASN A 72 26.90 -1.64 2.58
N VAL A 73 25.69 -1.98 3.01
CA VAL A 73 24.77 -1.11 3.76
C VAL A 73 24.86 -1.28 5.28
N GLU A 74 25.65 -2.23 5.79
CA GLU A 74 25.72 -2.60 7.21
C GLU A 74 26.03 -1.41 8.12
N ALA A 75 26.90 -0.51 7.69
CA ALA A 75 27.21 0.71 8.43
C ALA A 75 26.00 1.63 8.58
N VAL A 76 25.17 1.78 7.53
CA VAL A 76 23.95 2.61 7.55
C VAL A 76 22.85 1.93 8.38
N ARG A 77 22.68 0.63 8.17
CA ARG A 77 21.74 -0.22 8.90
C ARG A 77 21.94 -0.17 10.41
N HIS A 78 23.19 -0.28 10.87
CA HIS A 78 23.50 -0.21 12.30
C HIS A 78 23.48 1.22 12.86
N TRP A 79 23.53 2.24 12.02
CA TRP A 79 23.59 3.62 12.47
C TRP A 79 22.26 4.17 12.98
N ALA A 80 21.17 3.99 12.24
CA ALA A 80 19.89 4.63 12.56
C ALA A 80 18.78 3.62 12.90
N ASN A 81 18.27 2.91 11.90
CA ASN A 81 17.16 1.98 12.06
C ASN A 81 17.50 0.65 11.41
N PRO A 82 17.81 -0.41 12.17
CA PRO A 82 18.24 -1.68 11.60
C PRO A 82 17.13 -2.41 10.84
N THR A 83 15.86 -2.15 11.17
CA THR A 83 14.69 -2.80 10.55
C THR A 83 14.17 -2.01 9.36
N HIS A 84 14.21 -0.68 9.42
CA HIS A 84 13.74 0.21 8.35
C HIS A 84 14.91 1.07 7.85
N TRP A 85 16.05 0.42 7.57
CA TRP A 85 17.26 1.15 7.20
C TRP A 85 17.12 1.86 5.85
N GLY A 86 16.34 1.31 4.92
CA GLY A 86 16.00 1.98 3.66
C GLY A 86 15.24 3.28 3.89
N ASP A 87 14.24 3.26 4.77
CA ASP A 87 13.45 4.44 5.17
C ASP A 87 14.33 5.55 5.75
N THR A 88 15.43 5.20 6.43
CA THR A 88 16.38 6.18 6.99
C THR A 88 16.87 7.16 5.93
N LEU A 89 17.14 6.66 4.72
CA LEU A 89 17.61 7.49 3.61
C LEU A 89 16.51 8.46 3.14
N LEU A 90 15.25 8.00 3.14
CA LEU A 90 14.09 8.81 2.80
C LEU A 90 13.76 9.84 3.88
N PHE A 91 13.93 9.52 5.17
CA PHE A 91 13.80 10.48 6.27
C PHE A 91 14.85 11.58 6.18
N PHE A 92 16.08 11.24 5.79
CA PHE A 92 17.12 12.24 5.58
C PHE A 92 16.71 13.23 4.48
N LEU A 93 16.26 12.73 3.32
CA LEU A 93 15.76 13.58 2.23
C LEU A 93 14.56 14.43 2.65
N ARG A 94 13.59 13.83 3.35
CA ARG A 94 12.44 14.55 3.91
C ARG A 94 12.88 15.68 4.84
N ARG A 95 13.81 15.42 5.76
CA ARG A 95 14.33 16.43 6.69
C ARG A 95 15.00 17.58 5.95
N LEU A 96 15.81 17.29 4.92
CA LEU A 96 16.40 18.35 4.09
C LEU A 96 15.33 19.22 3.44
N MET A 97 14.25 18.63 2.91
CA MET A 97 13.15 19.37 2.31
C MET A 97 12.39 20.23 3.33
N LEU A 98 12.16 19.72 4.54
CA LEU A 98 11.52 20.48 5.62
C LEU A 98 12.38 21.69 6.06
N GLU A 99 13.70 21.50 6.16
CA GLU A 99 14.65 22.56 6.54
C GLU A 99 14.69 23.73 5.55
N ILE A 100 14.44 23.48 4.26
CA ILE A 100 14.35 24.53 3.22
C ILE A 100 12.93 25.09 3.03
N GLY A 101 12.03 24.84 3.99
CA GLY A 101 10.69 25.42 4.00
C GLY A 101 9.66 24.75 3.09
N LEU A 102 9.91 23.52 2.62
CA LEU A 102 8.94 22.76 1.81
C LEU A 102 7.86 22.05 2.64
N GLU A 103 7.76 22.32 3.94
CA GLU A 103 6.69 21.83 4.82
C GLU A 103 5.27 21.88 4.21
N PRO A 104 4.87 22.92 3.43
CA PRO A 104 3.56 22.95 2.79
C PRO A 104 3.23 21.75 1.89
N LEU A 105 4.24 21.07 1.32
CA LEU A 105 4.03 19.83 0.55
C LEU A 105 3.41 18.71 1.38
N TRP A 106 3.57 18.75 2.71
CA TRP A 106 2.99 17.76 3.63
C TRP A 106 1.61 18.14 4.15
N ARG A 107 1.14 19.38 3.93
CA ARG A 107 -0.13 19.88 4.48
C ARG A 107 -1.35 19.39 3.70
N THR A 108 -1.24 19.27 2.38
CA THR A 108 -2.32 18.80 1.52
C THR A 108 -1.76 17.84 0.49
N ARG A 109 -2.17 16.56 0.56
CA ARG A 109 -1.56 15.48 -0.23
C ARG A 109 -2.61 14.53 -0.76
N LEU A 110 -2.39 14.02 -1.97
CA LEU A 110 -3.08 12.82 -2.44
C LEU A 110 -2.52 11.60 -1.69
N ARG A 111 -3.40 10.69 -1.26
CA ARG A 111 -3.04 9.45 -0.56
C ARG A 111 -3.37 8.26 -1.44
N SER A 112 -2.35 7.45 -1.72
CA SER A 112 -2.47 6.20 -2.48
C SER A 112 -3.38 5.19 -1.76
N PHE A 113 -3.19 5.00 -0.45
CA PHE A 113 -3.86 3.94 0.32
C PHE A 113 -5.00 4.47 1.19
N GLY A 114 -5.62 5.58 0.79
CA GLY A 114 -6.74 6.17 1.53
C GLY A 114 -6.35 6.74 2.89
N SER A 115 -7.19 6.49 3.91
CA SER A 115 -6.98 6.96 5.28
C SER A 115 -6.08 6.05 6.13
N HIS A 116 -5.62 4.93 5.56
CA HIS A 116 -4.83 3.92 6.25
C HIS A 116 -3.41 4.41 6.54
N ASP A 117 -2.81 3.86 7.60
CA ASP A 117 -1.46 4.24 8.04
C ASP A 117 -0.35 3.61 7.16
N GLY A 118 -0.70 2.54 6.43
CA GLY A 118 0.16 1.79 5.53
C GLY A 118 -0.58 0.65 4.84
N VAL A 119 0.16 -0.25 4.21
CA VAL A 119 -0.34 -1.42 3.49
C VAL A 119 0.36 -2.67 4.02
N LEU A 120 -0.43 -3.72 4.18
CA LEU A 120 0.02 -5.09 4.24
C LEU A 120 -0.31 -5.78 2.91
N SER A 121 0.70 -6.31 2.23
CA SER A 121 0.52 -7.18 1.08
C SER A 121 0.90 -8.62 1.45
N PHE A 122 0.08 -9.59 1.05
CA PHE A 122 0.43 -11.00 1.18
C PHE A 122 0.71 -11.59 -0.18
N ARG A 123 1.80 -12.33 -0.26
CA ARG A 123 2.13 -13.26 -1.34
C ARG A 123 2.28 -14.65 -0.75
N HIS A 124 1.79 -15.65 -1.46
CA HIS A 124 1.92 -17.05 -1.05
C HIS A 124 2.52 -17.86 -2.19
N ASP A 125 3.66 -18.48 -1.92
CA ASP A 125 4.38 -19.31 -2.88
C ASP A 125 3.89 -20.75 -2.73
N VAL A 126 3.06 -21.23 -3.67
CA VAL A 126 2.27 -22.47 -3.44
C VAL A 126 3.06 -23.79 -3.45
N HIS A 127 4.24 -23.80 -4.09
CA HIS A 127 5.31 -24.81 -3.99
C HIS A 127 4.82 -26.26 -3.84
N GLY A 128 4.34 -26.86 -4.93
CA GLY A 128 4.19 -28.31 -5.00
C GLY A 128 3.30 -29.00 -3.97
N MET A 129 2.49 -28.27 -3.19
CA MET A 129 1.66 -28.80 -2.11
C MET A 129 0.21 -28.27 -2.19
N LEU A 130 -0.75 -29.07 -1.72
CA LEU A 130 -2.20 -28.74 -1.71
C LEU A 130 -2.70 -28.43 -0.28
N ASP A 131 -1.96 -27.63 0.49
CA ASP A 131 -2.48 -27.10 1.76
C ASP A 131 -3.15 -25.74 1.53
N PHE A 132 -4.49 -25.74 1.50
CA PHE A 132 -5.30 -24.54 1.31
C PHE A 132 -5.61 -23.78 2.61
N SER A 133 -4.93 -24.07 3.72
CA SER A 133 -5.27 -23.48 5.02
C SER A 133 -5.22 -21.96 5.04
N PHE A 134 -4.22 -21.35 4.38
CA PHE A 134 -4.13 -19.90 4.25
C PHE A 134 -5.31 -19.36 3.44
N LEU A 135 -5.56 -19.98 2.28
CA LEU A 135 -6.62 -19.56 1.35
C LEU A 135 -7.99 -19.62 2.01
N ASP A 136 -8.31 -20.73 2.65
CA ASP A 136 -9.60 -20.93 3.32
C ASP A 136 -9.81 -19.94 4.46
N TYR A 137 -8.74 -19.62 5.21
CA TYR A 137 -8.81 -18.59 6.24
C TYR A 137 -9.03 -17.20 5.63
N GLN A 138 -8.28 -16.85 4.58
CA GLN A 138 -8.35 -15.54 3.93
C GLN A 138 -9.71 -15.32 3.23
N VAL A 139 -10.22 -16.30 2.48
CA VAL A 139 -11.54 -16.26 1.84
C VAL A 139 -12.67 -16.12 2.87
N ARG A 140 -12.62 -16.88 3.96
CA ARG A 140 -13.62 -16.80 5.04
C ARG A 140 -13.66 -15.41 5.67
N ASN A 141 -12.51 -14.75 5.75
CA ASN A 141 -12.36 -13.47 6.45
C ASN A 141 -12.21 -12.26 5.52
N LEU A 142 -12.46 -12.40 4.21
CA LEU A 142 -12.33 -11.35 3.20
C LEU A 142 -10.95 -10.65 3.25
N ILE A 143 -9.88 -11.43 3.37
CA ILE A 143 -8.51 -10.94 3.38
C ILE A 143 -7.92 -11.08 1.97
N PRO A 144 -7.59 -9.98 1.28
CA PRO A 144 -6.92 -10.04 -0.01
C PRO A 144 -5.51 -10.62 0.10
N ALA A 145 -5.09 -11.36 -0.93
CA ALA A 145 -3.74 -11.92 -1.05
C ALA A 145 -3.47 -12.41 -2.47
N SER A 146 -2.18 -12.55 -2.79
CA SER A 146 -1.71 -13.14 -4.03
C SER A 146 -1.17 -14.55 -3.78
N TYR A 147 -1.46 -15.46 -4.70
CA TYR A 147 -0.99 -16.85 -4.68
C TYR A 147 -0.20 -17.09 -5.96
N ASP A 148 1.11 -17.21 -5.81
CA ASP A 148 2.05 -17.42 -6.90
C ASP A 148 2.07 -18.90 -7.27
N ILE A 149 1.50 -19.20 -8.44
CA ILE A 149 1.38 -20.54 -8.98
C ILE A 149 2.48 -20.74 -10.02
N GLU A 150 3.27 -21.81 -9.85
CA GLU A 150 4.30 -22.19 -10.81
C GLU A 150 3.66 -22.80 -12.08
N ASP A 151 4.21 -22.47 -13.26
CA ASP A 151 3.83 -23.14 -14.51
C ASP A 151 4.46 -24.55 -14.55
N PRO A 152 3.67 -25.63 -14.56
CA PRO A 152 4.19 -27.01 -14.59
C PRO A 152 4.98 -27.34 -15.88
N ALA A 153 4.82 -26.56 -16.95
CA ALA A 153 5.65 -26.69 -18.15
C ALA A 153 7.08 -26.13 -17.96
N PHE A 154 7.28 -25.32 -16.91
CA PHE A 154 8.52 -24.62 -16.63
C PHE A 154 9.18 -25.04 -15.31
N SER A 155 8.39 -25.37 -14.29
CA SER A 155 8.86 -25.84 -13.00
C SER A 155 8.51 -27.29 -12.73
N THR A 156 9.45 -28.01 -12.11
CA THR A 156 9.25 -29.38 -11.64
C THR A 156 8.68 -29.47 -10.22
N ASN A 157 8.50 -28.36 -9.51
CA ASN A 157 8.00 -28.39 -8.14
C ASN A 157 6.50 -28.70 -8.09
N ILE A 158 5.75 -28.40 -9.15
CA ILE A 158 4.30 -28.58 -9.20
C ILE A 158 3.89 -29.46 -10.38
N SER A 159 2.87 -30.29 -10.19
CA SER A 159 2.25 -31.04 -11.29
C SER A 159 1.10 -30.26 -11.93
N GLU A 160 0.76 -30.60 -13.18
CA GLU A 160 -0.37 -29.99 -13.90
C GLU A 160 -1.69 -30.06 -13.12
N ALA A 161 -1.99 -31.23 -12.53
CA ALA A 161 -3.20 -31.43 -11.73
C ALA A 161 -3.23 -30.54 -10.48
N MET A 162 -2.08 -30.21 -9.91
CA MET A 162 -1.98 -29.36 -8.73
C MET A 162 -2.07 -27.89 -9.08
N ALA A 163 -1.40 -27.46 -10.15
CA ALA A 163 -1.54 -26.11 -10.68
C ALA A 163 -3.01 -25.80 -11.04
N GLY A 164 -3.68 -26.75 -11.71
CA GLY A 164 -5.11 -26.63 -12.03
C GLY A 164 -6.01 -26.47 -10.80
N GLN A 165 -5.74 -27.19 -9.70
CA GLN A 165 -6.49 -27.03 -8.45
C GLN A 165 -6.24 -25.69 -7.77
N TRP A 166 -4.99 -25.21 -7.76
CA TRP A 166 -4.69 -23.88 -7.24
C TRP A 166 -5.40 -22.81 -8.05
N VAL A 167 -5.33 -22.85 -9.38
CA VAL A 167 -6.06 -21.95 -10.28
C VAL A 167 -7.55 -21.98 -10.01
N GLU A 168 -8.16 -23.17 -9.93
CA GLU A 168 -9.61 -23.32 -9.70
C GLU A 168 -10.04 -22.72 -8.37
N ARG A 169 -9.18 -22.76 -7.34
CA ARG A 169 -9.50 -22.25 -5.99
C ARG A 169 -9.26 -20.76 -5.86
N THR A 170 -8.16 -20.25 -6.40
CA THR A 170 -7.75 -18.84 -6.26
C THR A 170 -8.51 -17.91 -7.20
N THR A 171 -9.10 -18.43 -8.29
CA THR A 171 -9.94 -17.63 -9.21
C THR A 171 -11.39 -17.44 -8.75
N ARG A 172 -11.83 -18.14 -7.68
CA ARG A 172 -13.23 -18.08 -7.23
C ARG A 172 -13.61 -16.72 -6.68
N ASP A 173 -12.74 -16.15 -5.85
CA ASP A 173 -12.97 -14.90 -5.15
C ASP A 173 -12.10 -13.78 -5.74
N GLY A 174 -12.70 -12.70 -6.24
CA GLY A 174 -12.01 -11.64 -6.98
C GLY A 174 -11.00 -10.80 -6.16
N PHE A 175 -10.98 -10.96 -4.84
CA PHE A 175 -9.99 -10.36 -3.95
C PHE A 175 -8.80 -11.27 -3.66
N ILE A 176 -8.84 -12.52 -4.12
CA ILE A 176 -7.69 -13.41 -4.20
C ILE A 176 -7.12 -13.27 -5.61
N GLU A 177 -5.81 -13.08 -5.68
CA GLU A 177 -5.10 -12.99 -6.95
C GLU A 177 -4.37 -14.31 -7.22
N PRO A 178 -4.69 -15.04 -8.30
CA PRO A 178 -3.75 -15.98 -8.88
C PRO A 178 -2.64 -15.20 -9.59
N ALA A 179 -1.40 -15.36 -9.13
CA ALA A 179 -0.21 -14.74 -9.69
C ALA A 179 0.72 -15.81 -10.27
N LEU A 180 1.69 -15.40 -11.09
CA LEU A 180 2.68 -16.32 -11.63
C LEU A 180 3.88 -16.39 -10.68
N HIS A 181 4.22 -17.58 -10.23
CA HIS A 181 5.57 -17.81 -9.74
C HIS A 181 6.50 -17.88 -10.95
N ASN A 182 7.14 -16.77 -11.29
CA ASN A 182 7.91 -16.63 -12.53
C ASN A 182 9.36 -17.08 -12.38
N ASP A 183 9.66 -17.80 -11.29
CA ASP A 183 11.01 -18.27 -11.09
C ASP A 183 11.30 -19.55 -11.85
N SER A 184 12.23 -19.40 -12.76
CA SER A 184 12.96 -20.49 -13.34
C SER A 184 13.63 -21.27 -12.24
N SER A 185 13.28 -22.56 -12.15
CA SER A 185 14.02 -23.56 -11.41
C SER A 185 15.50 -23.23 -11.35
N ILE A 186 16.02 -23.14 -10.14
CA ILE A 186 17.43 -23.14 -9.83
C ILE A 186 18.15 -24.16 -10.74
N GLY A 187 18.92 -23.62 -11.69
CA GLY A 187 19.60 -24.36 -12.75
C GLY A 187 18.96 -24.13 -14.12
N ASP A 188 19.62 -23.22 -14.84
CA ASP A 188 19.52 -22.86 -16.27
C ASP A 188 18.35 -21.94 -16.72
N PRO A 189 18.39 -20.62 -16.43
CA PRO A 189 17.45 -19.67 -17.04
C PRO A 189 18.05 -18.61 -17.98
N PRO A 190 19.15 -18.84 -18.72
CA PRO A 190 19.71 -17.80 -19.58
C PRO A 190 18.77 -17.42 -20.75
N GLU A 191 17.65 -18.09 -21.00
CA GLU A 191 16.74 -17.63 -22.04
C GLU A 191 15.62 -16.72 -21.52
N ALA A 192 15.14 -16.93 -20.28
CA ALA A 192 14.03 -16.16 -19.74
C ALA A 192 14.44 -14.74 -19.31
N ILE A 193 15.70 -14.53 -18.94
CA ILE A 193 16.20 -13.23 -18.48
C ILE A 193 16.85 -12.40 -19.60
N HIS A 194 16.62 -12.73 -20.87
CA HIS A 194 17.15 -11.98 -22.02
C HIS A 194 16.02 -11.52 -22.95
N GLY A 195 15.92 -10.21 -23.21
CA GLY A 195 14.99 -9.60 -24.15
C GLY A 195 13.58 -10.19 -24.10
N ALA A 196 13.11 -10.76 -25.22
CA ALA A 196 11.76 -11.35 -25.32
C ALA A 196 11.53 -12.63 -24.50
N GLY A 197 12.56 -13.15 -23.81
CA GLY A 197 12.50 -14.36 -22.99
C GLY A 197 11.42 -14.31 -21.92
N LEU A 198 11.45 -13.27 -21.08
CA LEU A 198 10.53 -13.13 -19.95
C LEU A 198 9.09 -12.97 -20.45
N PHE A 199 8.90 -12.17 -21.49
CA PHE A 199 7.61 -12.02 -22.16
C PHE A 199 7.06 -13.36 -22.66
N ARG A 200 7.88 -14.18 -23.34
CA ARG A 200 7.46 -15.50 -23.83
C ARG A 200 7.10 -16.44 -22.68
N HIS A 201 7.88 -16.41 -21.59
CA HIS A 201 7.61 -17.21 -20.40
C HIS A 201 6.26 -16.81 -19.77
N VAL A 202 6.10 -15.54 -19.41
CA VAL A 202 4.86 -15.01 -18.77
C VAL A 202 3.64 -15.25 -19.67
N SER A 203 3.76 -14.96 -20.96
CA SER A 203 2.68 -15.19 -21.93
C SER A 203 2.31 -16.67 -22.07
N SER A 204 3.29 -17.58 -22.01
CA SER A 204 3.05 -19.01 -22.11
C SER A 204 2.44 -19.56 -20.83
N ALA A 205 2.95 -19.13 -19.67
CA ALA A 205 2.39 -19.50 -18.38
C ALA A 205 0.92 -19.07 -18.24
N GLY A 206 0.58 -17.84 -18.65
CA GLY A 206 -0.82 -17.39 -18.66
C GLY A 206 -1.73 -18.26 -19.54
N ARG A 207 -1.24 -18.72 -20.70
CA ARG A 207 -1.96 -19.67 -21.56
C ARG A 207 -2.08 -21.07 -20.94
N ASN A 208 -0.99 -21.59 -20.37
CA ASN A 208 -0.92 -22.93 -19.80
C ASN A 208 -1.80 -23.06 -18.55
N LEU A 209 -1.74 -22.05 -17.67
CA LEU A 209 -2.52 -21.99 -16.43
C LEU A 209 -3.97 -21.51 -16.68
N GLY A 210 -4.26 -20.91 -17.84
CA GLY A 210 -5.60 -20.42 -18.18
C GLY A 210 -6.02 -19.18 -17.38
N ILE A 211 -5.07 -18.36 -16.93
CA ILE A 211 -5.30 -17.15 -16.13
C ILE A 211 -4.54 -15.95 -16.70
N PRO A 212 -5.09 -14.72 -16.58
CA PRO A 212 -4.32 -13.51 -16.88
C PRO A 212 -3.26 -13.29 -15.80
N ILE A 213 -2.00 -13.14 -16.20
CA ILE A 213 -0.90 -12.86 -15.27
C ILE A 213 -0.78 -11.36 -15.07
N ARG A 214 -1.11 -10.90 -13.87
CA ARG A 214 -1.04 -9.47 -13.49
C ARG A 214 0.21 -9.16 -12.68
N THR A 215 0.58 -10.07 -11.79
CA THR A 215 1.82 -9.96 -11.03
C THR A 215 2.57 -11.27 -11.08
N CYS A 216 3.88 -11.17 -10.87
CA CYS A 216 4.71 -12.33 -10.74
C CYS A 216 5.65 -12.22 -9.54
N GLY A 217 6.15 -13.36 -9.06
CA GLY A 217 7.23 -13.37 -8.08
C GLY A 217 8.25 -14.47 -8.29
N ARG A 218 9.49 -14.17 -7.86
CA ARG A 218 10.67 -15.00 -8.09
C ARG A 218 11.37 -15.40 -6.78
N HIS A 219 11.97 -16.59 -6.77
CA HIS A 219 12.88 -17.13 -5.76
C HIS A 219 14.32 -16.65 -6.01
N ALA A 220 15.17 -16.89 -5.03
CA ALA A 220 16.56 -16.44 -4.94
C ALA A 220 17.40 -16.36 -6.27
N GLY A 221 18.10 -15.23 -6.47
CA GLY A 221 19.48 -15.18 -7.00
C GLY A 221 19.74 -15.25 -8.51
N GLY A 222 18.71 -15.33 -9.36
CA GLY A 222 18.89 -15.42 -10.82
C GLY A 222 18.96 -14.07 -11.58
N HIS A 223 19.32 -12.97 -10.91
CA HIS A 223 19.41 -11.66 -11.55
C HIS A 223 20.73 -11.51 -12.32
N MET A 224 20.64 -11.15 -13.60
CA MET A 224 21.78 -10.72 -14.42
C MET A 224 21.56 -9.29 -14.88
N HIS A 225 22.54 -8.43 -14.64
CA HIS A 225 22.48 -7.03 -15.03
C HIS A 225 23.42 -6.76 -16.20
N PRO A 226 22.95 -6.09 -17.28
CA PRO A 226 21.64 -5.43 -17.42
C PRO A 226 20.51 -6.31 -18.00
N GLU A 227 20.75 -7.57 -18.33
CA GLU A 227 19.83 -8.41 -19.13
C GLU A 227 18.44 -8.57 -18.50
N THR A 228 18.36 -8.66 -17.18
CA THR A 228 17.09 -8.76 -16.47
C THR A 228 16.26 -7.48 -16.64
N ILE A 229 16.89 -6.30 -16.61
CA ILE A 229 16.22 -5.03 -16.84
C ILE A 229 15.72 -4.96 -18.29
N ASP A 230 16.53 -5.39 -19.26
CA ASP A 230 16.14 -5.47 -20.67
C ASP A 230 14.94 -6.40 -20.89
N ALA A 231 14.93 -7.58 -20.25
CA ALA A 231 13.82 -8.52 -20.33
C ALA A 231 12.53 -8.00 -19.68
N MET A 232 12.65 -7.29 -18.55
CA MET A 232 11.52 -6.63 -17.90
C MET A 232 10.97 -5.49 -18.75
N ASP A 233 11.85 -4.66 -19.32
CA ASP A 233 11.45 -3.57 -20.21
C ASP A 233 10.72 -4.10 -21.45
N TYR A 234 11.26 -5.15 -22.07
CA TYR A 234 10.60 -5.83 -23.18
C TYR A 234 9.21 -6.36 -22.76
N LEU A 235 9.11 -7.06 -21.62
CA LEU A 235 7.82 -7.55 -21.09
C LEU A 235 6.82 -6.40 -20.96
N TYR A 236 7.20 -5.32 -20.30
CA TYR A 236 6.29 -4.21 -20.02
C TYR A 236 5.88 -3.42 -21.26
N ALA A 237 6.72 -3.40 -22.30
CA ALA A 237 6.42 -2.80 -23.59
C ALA A 237 5.47 -3.64 -24.45
N HIS A 238 5.40 -4.96 -24.23
CA HIS A 238 4.63 -5.90 -25.06
C HIS A 238 3.40 -6.50 -24.35
N ASP A 239 3.32 -6.36 -23.03
CA ASP A 239 2.17 -6.76 -22.23
C ASP A 239 1.83 -5.65 -21.23
N ASP A 240 0.75 -4.92 -21.50
CA ASP A 240 0.23 -3.84 -20.66
C ASP A 240 -0.54 -4.36 -19.44
N THR A 241 -0.81 -5.66 -19.39
CA THR A 241 -1.61 -6.26 -18.32
C THR A 241 -0.80 -6.59 -17.08
N VAL A 242 0.51 -6.80 -17.23
CA VAL A 242 1.44 -7.06 -16.13
C VAL A 242 1.72 -5.76 -15.37
N LEU A 243 1.46 -5.73 -14.07
CA LEU A 243 1.60 -4.54 -13.23
C LEU A 243 2.94 -4.50 -12.50
N GLY A 244 3.47 -5.66 -12.12
CA GLY A 244 4.73 -5.71 -11.42
C GLY A 244 5.25 -7.11 -11.13
N LEU A 245 6.51 -7.16 -10.71
CA LEU A 245 7.26 -8.38 -10.45
C LEU A 245 7.88 -8.35 -9.03
N CYS A 246 8.57 -9.42 -8.66
CA CYS A 246 9.41 -9.50 -7.47
C CYS A 246 10.76 -10.12 -7.88
N THR A 247 11.55 -9.34 -8.61
CA THR A 247 12.75 -9.81 -9.32
C THR A 247 14.01 -9.66 -8.49
N PHE A 248 14.07 -8.67 -7.62
CA PHE A 248 15.27 -8.34 -6.85
C PHE A 248 15.29 -9.09 -5.50
N CYS A 249 16.47 -9.55 -5.08
CA CYS A 249 16.63 -10.33 -3.85
C CYS A 249 17.71 -9.72 -2.95
N TYR A 250 17.43 -9.57 -1.66
CA TYR A 250 18.40 -9.02 -0.70
C TYR A 250 19.62 -9.88 -0.45
N TYR A 251 19.52 -11.19 -0.65
CA TYR A 251 20.64 -12.06 -0.31
C TYR A 251 21.85 -11.85 -1.23
N HIS A 252 21.65 -11.18 -2.36
CA HIS A 252 22.57 -11.16 -3.47
C HIS A 252 22.91 -9.74 -3.89
N MET A 253 24.20 -9.43 -3.99
CA MET A 253 24.68 -8.20 -4.62
C MET A 253 24.49 -8.30 -6.13
N ILE A 254 23.91 -7.30 -6.80
CA ILE A 254 23.87 -7.30 -8.27
C ILE A 254 25.31 -7.15 -8.78
N GLU A 255 25.85 -8.18 -9.44
CA GLU A 255 27.21 -8.17 -9.99
C GLU A 255 27.17 -8.00 -11.52
N TYR A 256 27.84 -6.98 -12.04
CA TYR A 256 27.92 -6.72 -13.48
C TYR A 256 28.83 -7.73 -14.17
N GLY A 257 28.29 -8.52 -15.11
CA GLY A 257 29.09 -9.39 -15.99
C GLY A 257 29.87 -10.53 -15.32
N VAL A 258 29.62 -10.82 -14.03
CA VAL A 258 30.36 -11.87 -13.30
C VAL A 258 29.74 -13.25 -13.57
N ARG A 259 30.55 -14.14 -14.15
CA ARG A 259 30.24 -15.58 -14.26
C ARG A 259 31.06 -16.33 -13.22
N ARG A 260 30.41 -17.15 -12.38
CA ARG A 260 31.09 -18.00 -11.40
C ARG A 260 30.96 -19.48 -11.82
N PRO A 261 31.71 -19.93 -12.85
CA PRO A 261 31.65 -21.32 -13.28
C PRO A 261 32.06 -22.25 -12.14
N GLY A 262 31.26 -23.30 -11.89
CA GLY A 262 31.55 -24.32 -10.87
C GLY A 262 30.79 -24.18 -9.56
N VAL A 263 29.98 -23.14 -9.37
CA VAL A 263 29.00 -23.08 -8.27
C VAL A 263 27.86 -24.04 -8.60
N THR A 264 27.36 -24.78 -7.62
CA THR A 264 26.16 -25.60 -7.74
C THR A 264 25.13 -25.14 -6.73
N SER A 265 23.85 -25.27 -7.06
CA SER A 265 22.81 -24.98 -6.08
C SER A 265 22.78 -26.03 -4.98
N GLY A 266 22.67 -25.58 -3.72
CA GLY A 266 22.38 -26.46 -2.59
C GLY A 266 20.98 -27.08 -2.60
N ILE A 267 20.03 -26.50 -3.36
CA ILE A 267 18.63 -26.98 -3.44
C ILE A 267 18.46 -27.98 -4.60
N SER A 268 19.03 -27.71 -5.78
CA SER A 268 18.82 -28.56 -6.97
C SER A 268 20.05 -29.36 -7.42
N GLY A 269 21.23 -29.10 -6.84
CA GLY A 269 22.50 -29.72 -7.25
C GLY A 269 22.98 -29.33 -8.65
N ARG A 270 22.23 -28.49 -9.39
CA ARG A 270 22.56 -28.08 -10.76
C ARG A 270 23.69 -27.02 -10.77
N PRO A 271 24.57 -27.03 -11.79
CA PRO A 271 25.54 -25.95 -11.99
C PRO A 271 24.82 -24.60 -12.14
N LEU A 272 25.28 -23.61 -11.39
CA LEU A 272 24.88 -22.21 -11.50
C LEU A 272 26.01 -21.47 -12.21
N SER A 273 25.75 -21.00 -13.43
CA SER A 273 26.74 -20.27 -14.23
C SER A 273 26.86 -18.79 -13.83
N TYR A 274 25.82 -18.26 -13.19
CA TYR A 274 25.66 -16.85 -12.84
C TYR A 274 25.12 -16.77 -11.42
N VAL A 275 26.02 -16.59 -10.45
CA VAL A 275 25.63 -16.29 -9.08
C VAL A 275 26.43 -15.09 -8.63
N THR A 276 25.69 -14.02 -8.41
CA THR A 276 25.98 -12.99 -7.43
C THR A 276 26.17 -13.65 -6.08
N ASP A 277 27.40 -13.67 -5.56
CA ASP A 277 27.83 -14.31 -4.31
C ASP A 277 26.75 -15.04 -3.48
N VAL A 278 26.82 -16.38 -3.39
CA VAL A 278 25.91 -17.20 -2.54
C VAL A 278 26.05 -16.92 -1.05
N GLN A 279 27.08 -16.18 -0.63
CA GLN A 279 27.14 -15.67 0.73
C GLN A 279 25.93 -14.76 0.93
N ARG A 280 25.11 -15.04 1.96
CA ARG A 280 24.03 -14.13 2.37
C ARG A 280 24.67 -12.81 2.78
N THR A 281 24.80 -11.89 1.85
CA THR A 281 25.54 -10.63 2.04
C THR A 281 24.73 -9.64 2.87
N ILE A 282 23.40 -9.77 2.89
CA ILE A 282 22.50 -8.84 3.57
C ILE A 282 21.42 -9.64 4.31
N SER A 283 21.70 -10.02 5.56
CA SER A 283 20.66 -10.50 6.46
C SER A 283 19.94 -9.31 7.09
N THR A 284 19.08 -8.60 6.36
CA THR A 284 18.22 -7.62 7.04
C THR A 284 16.77 -7.65 6.62
N GLN A 285 15.95 -7.76 7.67
CA GLN A 285 14.61 -7.24 7.80
C GLN A 285 14.62 -5.81 7.24
N GLY A 286 14.16 -5.66 6.01
CA GLY A 286 13.98 -4.39 5.35
C GLY A 286 13.02 -4.74 4.24
N ILE A 287 11.75 -4.46 4.43
CA ILE A 287 10.77 -4.70 3.39
C ILE A 287 10.82 -3.47 2.52
N TRP A 288 11.20 -3.63 1.25
CA TRP A 288 11.22 -2.48 0.36
C TRP A 288 9.84 -2.30 -0.23
N PHE A 289 9.46 -1.03 -0.22
CA PHE A 289 8.33 -0.51 -0.96
C PHE A 289 8.44 -0.92 -2.42
N PRO A 290 7.31 -1.11 -3.12
CA PRO A 290 7.33 -1.21 -4.55
C PRO A 290 8.09 -0.02 -5.15
N PHE A 291 9.00 -0.31 -6.07
CA PHE A 291 9.83 0.68 -6.76
C PHE A 291 9.75 0.46 -8.27
N HIS A 292 10.03 1.52 -9.03
CA HIS A 292 10.27 1.39 -10.46
C HIS A 292 11.76 1.10 -10.69
N PRO A 293 12.12 -0.02 -11.33
CA PRO A 293 13.45 -0.15 -11.91
C PRO A 293 13.66 0.96 -12.95
N VAL A 294 14.90 1.39 -13.13
CA VAL A 294 15.24 2.50 -14.03
C VAL A 294 16.23 2.00 -15.08
N VAL A 295 15.94 2.30 -16.35
CA VAL A 295 16.89 2.16 -17.45
C VAL A 295 17.70 3.44 -17.52
N THR A 296 19.02 3.30 -17.38
CA THR A 296 19.96 4.40 -17.54
C THR A 296 21.04 3.99 -18.53
N THR A 297 21.11 4.68 -19.66
CA THR A 297 22.13 4.54 -20.69
C THR A 297 22.78 5.90 -20.95
N ASP A 298 23.76 5.96 -21.85
CA ASP A 298 24.30 7.23 -22.34
C ASP A 298 23.30 8.03 -23.20
N ALA A 299 22.25 7.37 -23.71
CA ALA A 299 21.22 7.96 -24.55
C ALA A 299 19.93 8.32 -23.80
N GLU A 300 19.56 7.56 -22.76
CA GLU A 300 18.29 7.76 -22.05
C GLU A 300 18.37 7.49 -20.55
N TRP A 301 17.45 8.13 -19.83
CA TRP A 301 17.14 7.83 -18.43
C TRP A 301 15.62 7.78 -18.29
N ARG A 302 15.07 6.62 -17.91
CA ARG A 302 13.62 6.47 -17.66
C ARG A 302 13.30 5.34 -16.69
N PRO A 303 12.25 5.48 -15.88
CA PRO A 303 11.68 4.34 -15.18
C PRO A 303 11.09 3.32 -16.17
N LEU A 304 11.09 2.05 -15.79
CA LEU A 304 10.25 1.04 -16.40
C LEU A 304 8.77 1.34 -16.08
N ARG A 305 7.85 0.76 -16.88
CA ARG A 305 6.41 0.95 -16.67
C ARG A 305 5.90 0.24 -15.40
N GLY A 306 6.34 -0.98 -15.16
CA GLY A 306 5.82 -1.81 -14.08
C GLY A 306 6.68 -1.76 -12.82
N TRP A 307 6.04 -2.09 -11.70
CA TRP A 307 6.64 -2.10 -10.38
C TRP A 307 7.53 -3.32 -10.17
N ASP A 308 8.49 -3.19 -9.26
CA ASP A 308 9.21 -4.31 -8.70
C ASP A 308 9.28 -4.16 -7.17
N ARG A 309 9.63 -5.24 -6.50
CA ARG A 309 9.88 -5.28 -5.07
C ARG A 309 10.91 -6.35 -4.78
N THR A 310 11.43 -6.29 -3.58
CA THR A 310 12.42 -7.27 -3.12
C THR A 310 11.77 -8.51 -2.51
N HIS A 311 12.53 -9.62 -2.52
CA HIS A 311 12.11 -10.91 -1.96
C HIS A 311 11.81 -10.84 -0.45
N GLU A 312 10.85 -11.66 -0.01
CA GLU A 312 10.24 -11.64 1.33
C GLU A 312 10.49 -12.97 2.08
N TYR A 313 10.09 -13.06 3.35
CA TYR A 313 10.28 -14.26 4.17
C TYR A 313 9.02 -14.62 4.94
N ASP A 314 8.88 -15.91 5.27
CA ASP A 314 7.96 -16.44 6.26
C ASP A 314 8.24 -15.79 7.62
N ALA A 315 7.61 -14.65 7.86
CA ALA A 315 7.90 -13.83 9.03
C ALA A 315 7.24 -14.43 10.28
N ALA A 316 8.08 -14.84 11.24
CA ALA A 316 7.65 -15.23 12.58
C ALA A 316 7.12 -14.03 13.37
N TYR A 317 6.47 -14.28 14.51
CA TYR A 317 5.85 -13.24 15.34
C TYR A 317 6.78 -12.08 15.67
N GLU A 318 8.03 -12.37 16.04
CA GLU A 318 9.02 -11.38 16.47
C GLU A 318 9.38 -10.43 15.31
N LEU A 319 9.49 -10.96 14.09
CA LEU A 319 9.77 -10.16 12.90
C LEU A 319 8.56 -9.28 12.56
N VAL A 320 7.36 -9.87 12.57
CA VAL A 320 6.10 -9.13 12.34
C VAL A 320 5.95 -7.97 13.33
N GLU A 321 6.22 -8.21 14.62
CA GLU A 321 6.21 -7.17 15.66
C GLU A 321 7.28 -6.12 15.44
N THR A 322 8.49 -6.53 15.04
CA THR A 322 9.60 -5.61 14.79
C THR A 322 9.30 -4.67 13.61
N ILE A 323 8.61 -5.16 12.58
CA ILE A 323 8.19 -4.37 11.42
C ILE A 323 7.07 -3.40 11.81
N TYR A 324 5.99 -3.88 12.45
CA TYR A 324 4.86 -3.00 12.79
C TYR A 324 5.08 -2.12 14.01
N GLY A 325 5.95 -2.55 14.93
CA GLY A 325 6.22 -1.91 16.20
C GLY A 325 6.84 -0.53 16.04
N GLY A 326 7.59 -0.31 14.94
CA GLY A 326 7.99 1.01 14.47
C GLY A 326 8.61 1.89 15.54
N HIS A 327 9.48 1.33 16.41
CA HIS A 327 10.19 2.03 17.49
C HIS A 327 11.61 1.52 17.68
N HIS A 328 12.32 1.30 16.56
CA HIS A 328 13.67 0.73 16.55
C HIS A 328 14.74 1.73 16.11
N SER A 329 14.38 3.01 15.95
CA SER A 329 15.39 4.05 15.75
C SER A 329 16.31 4.10 16.97
N ARG A 330 17.61 3.99 16.73
CA ARG A 330 18.66 4.21 17.72
C ARG A 330 18.83 5.69 18.07
N SER A 331 18.22 6.59 17.31
CA SER A 331 18.24 8.03 17.52
C SER A 331 16.92 8.53 18.12
N PRO A 332 16.93 9.07 19.36
CA PRO A 332 15.74 9.60 20.00
C PRO A 332 15.09 10.73 19.17
N GLY A 333 13.77 10.67 18.99
CA GLY A 333 13.01 11.68 18.23
C GLY A 333 13.20 11.61 16.71
N ALA A 334 13.86 10.57 16.19
CA ALA A 334 13.88 10.30 14.76
C ALA A 334 12.67 9.48 14.31
N ASP A 335 12.13 9.83 13.14
CA ASP A 335 11.15 9.02 12.44
C ASP A 335 11.73 7.62 12.23
N ASP A 336 10.93 6.60 12.55
CA ASP A 336 11.32 5.19 12.59
C ASP A 336 10.47 4.31 11.65
N ARG A 337 9.49 4.92 10.96
CA ARG A 337 8.66 4.34 9.91
C ARG A 337 8.13 5.41 8.96
N LEU A 338 8.04 5.11 7.66
CA LEU A 338 7.43 6.02 6.70
C LEU A 338 5.91 6.15 6.93
N GLU A 339 5.39 7.37 6.76
CA GLU A 339 3.95 7.57 6.58
C GLU A 339 3.54 6.85 5.27
N ASN A 340 2.56 5.94 5.30
CA ASN A 340 2.16 5.08 4.19
C ASN A 340 3.14 3.94 3.84
N GLY A 341 3.71 3.30 4.86
CA GLY A 341 4.51 2.09 4.74
C GLY A 341 3.87 1.00 3.85
N VAL A 342 4.59 0.37 2.92
CA VAL A 342 4.12 -0.86 2.25
C VAL A 342 4.96 -2.02 2.76
N TYR A 343 4.29 -2.96 3.43
CA TYR A 343 4.92 -4.13 4.01
C TYR A 343 4.34 -5.37 3.37
N SER A 344 5.15 -6.07 2.58
CA SER A 344 4.78 -7.34 2.01
C SER A 344 5.39 -8.49 2.80
N PHE A 345 4.59 -9.53 3.02
CA PHE A 345 5.04 -10.80 3.58
C PHE A 345 4.77 -11.93 2.60
N GLN A 346 5.75 -12.81 2.50
CA GLN A 346 5.63 -14.09 1.82
C GLN A 346 5.41 -15.19 2.85
N TYR A 347 4.50 -16.12 2.57
CA TYR A 347 4.40 -17.37 3.31
C TYR A 347 4.26 -18.54 2.34
N HIS A 348 4.80 -19.69 2.72
CA HIS A 348 4.65 -20.90 1.93
C HIS A 348 3.49 -21.75 2.48
N PRO A 349 2.42 -22.03 1.72
CA PRO A 349 1.31 -22.85 2.19
C PRO A 349 1.72 -24.25 2.64
N GLU A 350 2.80 -24.82 2.09
CA GLU A 350 3.36 -26.09 2.54
C GLU A 350 3.74 -26.09 4.03
N LEU A 351 4.14 -24.92 4.56
CA LEU A 351 4.59 -24.74 5.94
C LEU A 351 3.43 -24.42 6.89
N ALA A 352 2.21 -24.26 6.38
CA ALA A 352 1.05 -23.81 7.14
C ALA A 352 0.78 -24.66 8.39
N ARG A 353 1.00 -25.97 8.28
CA ARG A 353 0.80 -26.98 9.34
C ARG A 353 2.04 -27.82 9.62
N ASP A 354 3.21 -27.39 9.16
CA ASP A 354 4.45 -28.15 9.35
C ASP A 354 4.81 -28.22 10.86
N PRO A 355 4.88 -29.43 11.44
CA PRO A 355 5.18 -29.60 12.86
C PRO A 355 6.64 -29.28 13.24
N SER A 356 7.55 -29.13 12.26
CA SER A 356 8.94 -28.71 12.52
C SER A 356 9.06 -27.22 12.83
N LEU A 357 8.02 -26.43 12.51
CA LEU A 357 8.00 -24.98 12.68
C LEU A 357 7.06 -24.57 13.83
N ASN A 358 7.33 -23.38 14.39
CA ASN A 358 6.46 -22.73 15.37
C ASN A 358 6.05 -23.65 16.55
N ALA A 359 7.02 -24.40 17.09
CA ALA A 359 6.80 -25.37 18.17
C ALA A 359 5.66 -26.37 17.89
N GLY A 360 5.55 -26.86 16.65
CA GLY A 360 4.55 -27.87 16.27
C GLY A 360 3.25 -27.33 15.68
N LYS A 361 3.13 -26.01 15.50
CA LYS A 361 1.88 -25.36 15.05
C LYS A 361 1.86 -25.00 13.56
N GLY A 362 3.01 -25.03 12.88
CA GLY A 362 3.14 -24.49 11.52
C GLY A 362 2.99 -22.97 11.45
N THR A 363 3.01 -22.42 10.24
CA THR A 363 3.09 -20.97 9.98
C THR A 363 1.73 -20.27 9.83
N LEU A 364 0.61 -21.01 9.84
CA LEU A 364 -0.75 -20.41 9.77
C LEU A 364 -1.02 -19.41 10.90
N ASP A 365 -0.53 -19.69 12.10
CA ASP A 365 -0.70 -18.77 13.22
C ASP A 365 0.14 -17.49 13.05
N TRP A 366 1.27 -17.53 12.34
CA TRP A 366 2.04 -16.33 11.99
C TRP A 366 1.25 -15.44 11.02
N VAL A 367 0.64 -16.02 9.99
CA VAL A 367 -0.23 -15.29 9.03
C VAL A 367 -1.41 -14.62 9.75
N ARG A 368 -2.11 -15.37 10.61
CA ARG A 368 -3.21 -14.85 11.41
C ARG A 368 -2.77 -13.71 12.32
N TYR A 369 -1.59 -13.84 12.92
CA TYR A 369 -1.02 -12.80 13.76
C TYR A 369 -0.76 -11.51 12.98
N ALA A 370 -0.07 -11.62 11.84
CA ALA A 370 0.24 -10.49 10.97
C ALA A 370 -1.02 -9.77 10.48
N ILE A 371 -2.05 -10.52 10.05
CA ILE A 371 -3.36 -9.96 9.68
C ILE A 371 -3.93 -9.19 10.87
N ASN A 372 -4.17 -9.85 12.01
CA ASN A 372 -4.81 -9.22 13.16
C ASN A 372 -4.08 -7.96 13.66
N LEU A 373 -2.74 -7.97 13.61
CA LEU A 373 -1.95 -6.81 14.00
C LEU A 373 -2.09 -5.66 13.00
N ALA A 374 -2.06 -5.92 11.70
CA ALA A 374 -2.30 -4.92 10.66
C ALA A 374 -3.68 -4.26 10.80
N GLU A 375 -4.72 -5.04 11.09
CA GLU A 375 -6.08 -4.50 11.32
C GLU A 375 -6.13 -3.57 12.52
N ARG A 376 -5.50 -3.97 13.63
CA ARG A 376 -5.42 -3.14 14.84
C ARG A 376 -4.62 -1.85 14.62
N ARG A 377 -3.68 -1.86 13.67
CA ARG A 377 -2.84 -0.71 13.30
C ARG A 377 -3.42 0.10 12.13
N ASP A 378 -4.61 -0.24 11.64
CA ASP A 378 -5.28 0.39 10.50
C ASP A 378 -4.46 0.38 9.20
N PHE A 379 -3.94 -0.79 8.85
CA PHE A 379 -3.27 -1.00 7.56
C PHE A 379 -4.27 -1.52 6.55
N TRP A 380 -4.16 -1.02 5.32
CA TRP A 380 -4.88 -1.59 4.19
C TRP A 380 -4.30 -2.96 3.85
N ILE A 381 -5.13 -4.00 3.74
CA ILE A 381 -4.65 -5.32 3.33
C ILE A 381 -5.01 -5.52 1.86
N ALA A 382 -4.01 -5.80 1.00
CA ALA A 382 -4.17 -5.84 -0.44
C ALA A 382 -3.47 -7.05 -1.08
N SER A 383 -4.02 -7.53 -2.20
CA SER A 383 -3.27 -8.36 -3.15
C SER A 383 -2.18 -7.51 -3.83
N GLN A 384 -1.17 -8.15 -4.41
CA GLN A 384 -0.13 -7.46 -5.18
C GLN A 384 -0.70 -6.69 -6.36
N ARG A 385 -1.65 -7.27 -7.11
CA ARG A 385 -2.38 -6.58 -8.18
C ARG A 385 -3.05 -5.31 -7.68
N ASP A 386 -3.80 -5.40 -6.59
CA ASP A 386 -4.55 -4.23 -6.10
C ASP A 386 -3.60 -3.15 -5.56
N LEU A 387 -2.49 -3.56 -4.93
CA LEU A 387 -1.42 -2.66 -4.49
C LEU A 387 -0.78 -1.93 -5.68
N TYR A 388 -0.28 -2.64 -6.69
CA TYR A 388 0.39 -2.02 -7.84
C TYR A 388 -0.58 -1.18 -8.66
N GLN A 389 -1.80 -1.66 -8.91
CA GLN A 389 -2.82 -0.87 -9.60
C GLN A 389 -3.11 0.42 -8.85
N ARG A 390 -3.16 0.38 -7.50
CA ARG A 390 -3.39 1.58 -6.70
C ARG A 390 -2.23 2.57 -6.80
N MET A 391 -1.00 2.07 -6.90
CA MET A 391 0.18 2.92 -7.05
C MET A 391 0.26 3.53 -8.44
N ASP A 392 -0.09 2.79 -9.50
CA ASP A 392 -0.24 3.32 -10.86
C ASP A 392 -1.30 4.42 -10.90
N ASP A 393 -2.47 4.15 -10.33
CA ASP A 393 -3.56 5.12 -10.25
C ASP A 393 -3.15 6.39 -9.48
N TYR A 394 -2.32 6.26 -8.44
CA TYR A 394 -1.79 7.42 -7.72
C TYR A 394 -0.79 8.22 -8.58
N GLN A 395 0.13 7.56 -9.28
CA GLN A 395 1.16 8.22 -10.10
C GLN A 395 0.57 8.91 -11.34
N ASP A 396 -0.49 8.34 -11.89
CA ASP A 396 -1.09 8.85 -13.13
C ASP A 396 -2.02 10.05 -12.91
N LEU A 397 -2.47 10.30 -11.67
CA LEU A 397 -3.33 11.43 -11.37
C LEU A 397 -2.56 12.75 -11.33
N LEU A 398 -3.11 13.77 -11.97
CA LEU A 398 -2.63 15.14 -11.83
C LEU A 398 -3.22 15.75 -10.55
N PHE A 399 -2.35 16.18 -9.64
CA PHE A 399 -2.73 16.76 -8.35
C PHE A 399 -2.24 18.22 -8.25
N GLN A 400 -3.18 19.16 -8.14
CA GLN A 400 -2.89 20.58 -8.04
C GLN A 400 -3.46 21.16 -6.75
N VAL A 401 -2.61 21.83 -5.98
CA VAL A 401 -3.00 22.53 -4.75
C VAL A 401 -2.88 24.03 -4.99
N ALA A 402 -3.94 24.77 -4.68
CA ALA A 402 -3.99 26.22 -4.73
C ALA A 402 -4.44 26.78 -3.36
N ASP A 403 -4.27 28.10 -3.18
CA ASP A 403 -4.75 28.82 -1.99
C ASP A 403 -4.30 28.18 -0.67
N ALA A 404 -3.02 27.78 -0.61
CA ALA A 404 -2.40 27.10 0.52
C ALA A 404 -3.11 25.80 0.97
N GLY A 405 -3.90 25.16 0.11
CA GLY A 405 -4.65 23.94 0.41
C GLY A 405 -6.17 24.12 0.39
N ASP A 406 -6.69 25.34 0.29
CA ASP A 406 -8.14 25.59 0.33
C ASP A 406 -8.83 25.10 -0.95
N THR A 407 -8.09 25.03 -2.06
CA THR A 407 -8.56 24.47 -3.33
C THR A 407 -7.64 23.35 -3.78
N VAL A 408 -8.21 22.19 -4.08
CA VAL A 408 -7.49 21.03 -4.62
C VAL A 408 -8.16 20.58 -5.90
N THR A 409 -7.40 20.46 -6.99
CA THR A 409 -7.89 19.88 -8.25
C THR A 409 -7.19 18.56 -8.51
N VAL A 410 -7.99 17.52 -8.75
CA VAL A 410 -7.51 16.18 -9.15
C VAL A 410 -8.04 15.89 -10.54
N ALA A 411 -7.17 15.50 -11.46
CA ALA A 411 -7.55 15.13 -12.83
C ALA A 411 -6.98 13.78 -13.24
N ASN A 412 -7.77 13.03 -14.00
CA ASN A 412 -7.41 11.74 -14.55
C ASN A 412 -7.10 11.88 -16.05
N PRO A 413 -5.83 11.97 -16.46
CA PRO A 413 -5.44 12.07 -17.86
C PRO A 413 -5.46 10.71 -18.59
N THR A 414 -5.71 9.61 -17.87
CA THR A 414 -5.58 8.25 -18.42
C THR A 414 -6.82 7.80 -19.19
N GLY A 415 -6.69 6.66 -19.88
CA GLY A 415 -7.79 5.98 -20.55
C GLY A 415 -8.66 5.09 -19.65
N ARG A 416 -8.40 5.01 -18.34
CA ARG A 416 -9.14 4.15 -17.39
C ARG A 416 -9.80 4.96 -16.29
N ARG A 417 -10.85 4.41 -15.67
CA ARG A 417 -11.50 5.02 -14.50
C ARG A 417 -10.65 4.79 -13.25
N ILE A 418 -10.43 5.84 -12.46
CA ILE A 418 -9.66 5.78 -11.20
C ILE A 418 -10.58 6.11 -10.03
N GLY A 419 -10.55 5.31 -8.97
CA GLY A 419 -11.42 5.47 -7.81
C GLY A 419 -10.72 5.21 -6.48
N ALA A 420 -11.46 5.38 -5.39
CA ALA A 420 -11.03 5.08 -4.01
C ALA A 420 -9.77 5.85 -3.54
N MET A 421 -9.46 6.98 -4.16
CA MET A 421 -8.39 7.89 -3.73
C MET A 421 -8.90 8.83 -2.64
N MET A 422 -7.98 9.31 -1.80
CA MET A 422 -8.31 10.32 -0.78
C MET A 422 -7.31 11.47 -0.80
N VAL A 423 -7.78 12.66 -0.44
CA VAL A 423 -6.93 13.80 -0.11
C VAL A 423 -6.77 13.87 1.40
N GLU A 424 -5.54 13.88 1.89
CA GLU A 424 -5.21 14.28 3.25
C GLU A 424 -5.08 15.81 3.28
N GLN A 425 -5.87 16.45 4.13
CA GLN A 425 -5.82 17.86 4.46
C GLN A 425 -5.51 18.01 5.95
N ARG A 426 -4.28 18.42 6.26
CA ARG A 426 -3.80 18.63 7.63
C ARG A 426 -4.18 20.01 8.18
N ARG A 427 -4.53 20.97 7.31
CA ARG A 427 -5.11 22.24 7.78
C ARG A 427 -6.54 21.98 8.26
N PRO A 428 -6.96 22.52 9.42
CA PRO A 428 -8.33 22.37 9.85
C PRO A 428 -9.33 22.94 8.82
N PHE A 429 -10.40 22.21 8.57
CA PHE A 429 -11.53 22.63 7.74
C PHE A 429 -12.84 22.21 8.39
N GLY A 430 -13.92 22.95 8.12
CA GLY A 430 -15.27 22.63 8.61
C GLY A 430 -16.11 21.86 7.59
N SER A 431 -15.88 22.07 6.30
CA SER A 431 -16.58 21.37 5.21
C SER A 431 -15.75 21.34 3.93
N VAL A 432 -16.10 20.45 3.01
CA VAL A 432 -15.44 20.27 1.72
C VAL A 432 -16.48 20.05 0.63
N TRP A 433 -16.30 20.69 -0.52
CA TRP A 433 -17.35 20.81 -1.55
C TRP A 433 -16.84 20.48 -2.95
N VAL A 434 -17.72 19.92 -3.77
CA VAL A 434 -17.56 19.76 -5.22
C VAL A 434 -18.78 20.38 -5.90
N GLY A 435 -18.58 21.48 -6.61
CA GLY A 435 -19.69 22.30 -7.09
C GLY A 435 -20.53 22.82 -5.91
N ASP A 436 -21.81 22.49 -5.91
CA ASP A 436 -22.79 22.84 -4.88
C ASP A 436 -23.07 21.69 -3.89
N GLU A 437 -22.43 20.53 -4.08
CA GLU A 437 -22.58 19.36 -3.22
C GLU A 437 -21.45 19.31 -2.18
N GLU A 438 -21.79 18.96 -0.95
CA GLU A 438 -20.83 18.72 0.11
C GLU A 438 -20.29 17.29 0.01
N LEU A 439 -18.97 17.09 0.10
CA LEU A 439 -18.39 15.76 0.28
C LEU A 439 -18.48 15.35 1.75
N ILE A 440 -19.15 14.23 2.02
CA ILE A 440 -19.53 13.82 3.37
C ILE A 440 -18.82 12.57 3.88
N HIS A 441 -17.88 12.01 3.11
CA HIS A 441 -16.98 10.98 3.60
C HIS A 441 -15.65 11.60 4.01
N VAL A 442 -15.60 12.03 5.27
CA VAL A 442 -14.45 12.65 5.93
C VAL A 442 -14.00 11.75 7.07
N VAL A 443 -12.74 11.29 7.02
CA VAL A 443 -12.17 10.36 7.98
C VAL A 443 -11.13 11.08 8.81
N ARG A 444 -11.20 10.91 10.15
CA ARG A 444 -10.29 11.55 11.12
C ARG A 444 -10.17 13.08 10.96
N ASP A 445 -11.23 13.72 10.48
CA ASP A 445 -11.28 15.17 10.21
C ASP A 445 -10.15 15.69 9.30
N ALA A 446 -9.56 14.80 8.50
CA ALA A 446 -8.37 15.09 7.69
C ALA A 446 -8.41 14.45 6.30
N PHE A 447 -9.01 13.27 6.14
CA PHE A 447 -9.02 12.56 4.88
C PHE A 447 -10.38 12.68 4.19
N VAL A 448 -10.38 13.13 2.95
CA VAL A 448 -11.60 13.29 2.13
C VAL A 448 -11.53 12.38 0.93
N THR A 449 -12.60 11.61 0.66
CA THR A 449 -12.67 10.80 -0.56
C THR A 449 -12.75 11.67 -1.80
N VAL A 450 -11.90 11.38 -2.78
CA VAL A 450 -12.00 11.95 -4.12
C VAL A 450 -13.06 11.15 -4.87
N PRO A 451 -14.11 11.79 -5.41
CA PRO A 451 -15.07 11.09 -6.26
C PRO A 451 -14.37 10.35 -7.40
N ALA A 452 -14.82 9.14 -7.72
CA ALA A 452 -14.26 8.36 -8.82
C ALA A 452 -14.22 9.18 -10.13
N LEU A 453 -13.07 9.14 -10.79
CA LEU A 453 -12.75 9.94 -11.98
C LEU A 453 -12.76 9.04 -13.22
N ASP A 454 -13.73 9.28 -14.09
CA ASP A 454 -13.75 8.69 -15.44
C ASP A 454 -12.54 9.19 -16.29
N PRO A 455 -12.20 8.52 -17.40
CA PRO A 455 -11.15 8.98 -18.30
C PRO A 455 -11.31 10.45 -18.72
N GLY A 456 -10.25 11.25 -18.57
CA GLY A 456 -10.26 12.68 -18.88
C GLY A 456 -11.01 13.57 -17.87
N ALA A 457 -11.62 12.98 -16.84
CA ALA A 457 -12.40 13.73 -15.85
C ALA A 457 -11.49 14.55 -14.92
N ARG A 458 -12.07 15.63 -14.38
CA ARG A 458 -11.43 16.46 -13.36
C ARG A 458 -12.43 16.87 -12.29
N VAL A 459 -11.96 16.94 -11.06
CA VAL A 459 -12.76 17.39 -9.90
C VAL A 459 -11.98 18.43 -9.12
N THR A 460 -12.69 19.45 -8.65
CA THR A 460 -12.13 20.49 -7.78
C THR A 460 -12.83 20.45 -6.44
N LEU A 461 -12.06 20.17 -5.39
CA LEU A 461 -12.46 20.15 -4.00
C LEU A 461 -12.18 21.53 -3.41
N ARG A 462 -13.18 22.09 -2.72
CA ARG A 462 -13.07 23.38 -2.02
C ARG A 462 -13.24 23.17 -0.53
N PHE A 463 -12.18 23.35 0.22
CA PHE A 463 -12.18 23.29 1.68
C PHE A 463 -12.61 24.65 2.24
N ARG A 464 -13.53 24.63 3.21
CA ARG A 464 -14.05 25.83 3.86
C ARG A 464 -13.88 25.73 5.36
N ALA A 465 -13.57 26.84 6.01
CA ALA A 465 -13.47 26.90 7.46
C ALA A 465 -14.83 26.73 8.15
N GLN A 466 -15.92 27.19 7.52
CA GLN A 466 -17.26 27.00 8.05
C GLN A 466 -17.67 25.53 8.00
N GLY A 467 -18.20 25.04 9.12
CA GLY A 467 -18.87 23.75 9.18
C GLY A 467 -20.15 23.73 8.34
N ALA A 468 -20.56 22.53 7.97
CA ALA A 468 -21.86 22.28 7.37
C ALA A 468 -22.60 21.22 8.20
N GLU A 469 -23.92 21.21 8.12
CA GLU A 469 -24.80 20.35 8.94
C GLU A 469 -25.31 19.11 8.19
N GLY A 470 -24.70 18.77 7.04
CA GLY A 470 -25.06 17.56 6.30
C GLY A 470 -24.78 16.28 7.11
N PRO A 471 -25.24 15.11 6.67
CA PRO A 471 -24.80 13.85 7.28
C PRO A 471 -23.29 13.61 7.05
N ILE A 472 -22.73 12.61 7.71
CA ILE A 472 -21.35 12.12 7.50
C ILE A 472 -21.39 10.60 7.32
N VAL A 473 -20.68 10.09 6.32
CA VAL A 473 -20.48 8.64 6.15
C VAL A 473 -19.33 8.23 7.04
N ARG A 474 -19.51 7.17 7.83
CA ARG A 474 -18.40 6.58 8.58
C ARG A 474 -17.52 5.76 7.65
N GLN A 475 -16.21 5.83 7.88
CA GLN A 475 -15.25 4.90 7.29
C GLN A 475 -15.70 3.46 7.61
N PRO A 476 -15.98 2.63 6.59
CA PRO A 476 -16.31 1.22 6.77
C PRO A 476 -15.12 0.46 7.38
N SER A 477 -15.35 -0.78 7.82
CA SER A 477 -14.22 -1.68 8.08
C SER A 477 -13.37 -1.82 6.81
N HIS A 478 -12.07 -2.03 6.97
CA HIS A 478 -11.11 -2.23 5.87
C HIS A 478 -11.39 -3.46 4.98
N LYS A 479 -12.44 -4.24 5.28
CA LYS A 479 -12.84 -5.45 4.57
C LYS A 479 -14.16 -5.24 3.84
N GLY A 480 -14.21 -5.69 2.60
CA GLY A 480 -15.46 -5.94 1.90
C GLY A 480 -16.26 -4.71 1.47
N LEU A 481 -15.98 -3.49 1.94
CA LEU A 481 -16.65 -2.28 1.46
C LEU A 481 -15.69 -1.10 1.35
N VAL A 482 -15.71 -0.41 0.21
CA VAL A 482 -14.93 0.80 -0.07
C VAL A 482 -15.88 1.90 -0.52
N VAL A 483 -15.76 3.08 0.08
CA VAL A 483 -16.51 4.27 -0.38
C VAL A 483 -15.78 4.89 -1.57
N LEU A 484 -16.49 5.02 -2.70
CA LEU A 484 -15.96 5.59 -3.95
C LEU A 484 -16.40 7.04 -4.17
N ASP A 485 -17.58 7.40 -3.65
CA ASP A 485 -18.14 8.74 -3.69
C ASP A 485 -19.18 8.89 -2.58
N ALA A 486 -19.28 10.07 -1.98
CA ALA A 486 -20.24 10.35 -0.92
C ALA A 486 -20.53 11.84 -0.87
N ARG A 487 -21.73 12.22 -1.31
CA ARG A 487 -22.12 13.63 -1.45
C ARG A 487 -23.46 13.92 -0.80
N HIS A 488 -23.61 15.16 -0.36
CA HIS A 488 -24.87 15.68 0.13
C HIS A 488 -25.23 16.98 -0.58
N ASP A 489 -26.44 17.00 -1.13
CA ASP A 489 -27.05 18.19 -1.69
C ASP A 489 -27.93 18.84 -0.60
N HIS A 490 -27.51 20.02 -0.14
CA HIS A 490 -28.22 20.78 0.88
C HIS A 490 -29.55 21.38 0.38
N ALA A 491 -29.71 21.58 -0.93
CA ALA A 491 -30.93 22.13 -1.50
C ALA A 491 -32.08 21.11 -1.50
N THR A 492 -31.76 19.84 -1.78
CA THR A 492 -32.75 18.75 -1.82
C THR A 492 -32.78 17.92 -0.54
N GLY A 493 -31.73 18.00 0.29
CA GLY A 493 -31.52 17.13 1.43
C GLY A 493 -31.15 15.69 1.05
N GLU A 494 -30.83 15.43 -0.22
CA GLU A 494 -30.43 14.10 -0.70
C GLU A 494 -28.97 13.81 -0.37
N THR A 495 -28.71 12.57 0.01
CA THR A 495 -27.36 12.01 0.11
C THR A 495 -27.20 10.91 -0.92
N LEU A 496 -26.15 11.04 -1.74
CA LEU A 496 -25.77 10.08 -2.77
C LEU A 496 -24.44 9.43 -2.38
N LEU A 497 -24.44 8.11 -2.25
CA LEU A 497 -23.24 7.32 -1.99
C LEU A 497 -22.99 6.38 -3.17
N ARG A 498 -21.71 6.22 -3.54
CA ARG A 498 -21.24 5.13 -4.40
C ARG A 498 -20.22 4.32 -3.62
N VAL A 499 -20.45 3.02 -3.52
CA VAL A 499 -19.58 2.10 -2.78
C VAL A 499 -19.24 0.89 -3.64
N SER A 500 -18.05 0.33 -3.45
CA SER A 500 -17.69 -1.00 -3.96
C SER A 500 -17.81 -1.99 -2.82
N VAL A 501 -18.57 -3.07 -2.99
CA VAL A 501 -18.95 -3.98 -1.90
C VAL A 501 -18.87 -5.45 -2.32
N CYS A 502 -18.32 -6.28 -1.44
CA CYS A 502 -18.27 -7.74 -1.53
C CYS A 502 -18.97 -8.34 -0.31
N ARG A 503 -19.89 -9.27 -0.56
CA ARG A 503 -20.84 -9.83 0.41
C ARG A 503 -21.69 -8.73 1.08
N ALA A 504 -22.53 -9.10 2.04
CA ALA A 504 -23.29 -8.11 2.79
C ALA A 504 -22.39 -7.38 3.78
N GLN A 505 -22.33 -6.05 3.71
CA GLN A 505 -21.48 -5.22 4.57
C GLN A 505 -22.26 -4.10 5.24
N PRO A 506 -21.94 -3.80 6.52
CA PRO A 506 -22.56 -2.69 7.23
C PRO A 506 -22.02 -1.34 6.72
N LEU A 507 -22.90 -0.35 6.63
CA LEU A 507 -22.57 1.04 6.33
C LEU A 507 -23.34 1.96 7.27
N ALA A 508 -22.63 2.90 7.90
CA ALA A 508 -23.22 3.82 8.86
C ALA A 508 -23.15 5.27 8.35
N VAL A 509 -24.28 5.97 8.45
CA VAL A 509 -24.41 7.40 8.12
C VAL A 509 -24.82 8.16 9.38
N GLU A 510 -23.93 9.00 9.89
CA GLU A 510 -24.12 9.86 11.07
C GLU A 510 -24.65 11.25 10.69
N GLY A 511 -24.97 12.06 11.69
CA GLY A 511 -25.44 13.43 11.47
C GLY A 511 -26.86 13.49 10.95
N VAL A 512 -27.70 12.53 11.36
CA VAL A 512 -29.10 12.41 10.94
C VAL A 512 -30.05 12.83 12.05
N ASP A 513 -31.21 13.38 11.67
CA ASP A 513 -32.26 13.79 12.60
C ASP A 513 -32.91 12.55 13.22
N PRO A 514 -32.77 12.35 14.55
CA PRO A 514 -33.25 11.14 15.22
C PRO A 514 -34.77 11.00 15.22
N GLU A 515 -35.54 12.05 14.90
CA GLU A 515 -37.00 12.01 14.81
C GLU A 515 -37.51 11.77 13.38
N ARG A 516 -36.65 11.92 12.37
CA ARG A 516 -37.02 11.65 10.98
C ARG A 516 -36.90 10.17 10.62
N VAL A 517 -37.55 9.81 9.53
CA VAL A 517 -37.38 8.55 8.80
C VAL A 517 -36.85 8.88 7.43
N TYR A 518 -35.96 8.04 6.92
CA TYR A 518 -35.27 8.24 5.66
C TYR A 518 -35.71 7.19 4.65
N SER A 519 -35.99 7.63 3.43
CA SER A 519 -36.18 6.76 2.28
C SER A 519 -34.81 6.41 1.72
N VAL A 520 -34.49 5.12 1.69
CA VAL A 520 -33.22 4.57 1.18
C VAL A 520 -33.51 3.73 -0.06
N CYS A 521 -32.77 3.98 -1.14
CA CYS A 521 -32.86 3.24 -2.40
C CYS A 521 -31.44 2.82 -2.83
N VAL A 522 -31.25 1.54 -3.10
CA VAL A 522 -29.98 0.96 -3.59
C VAL A 522 -30.18 0.52 -5.04
N ASP A 523 -29.32 0.91 -5.97
CA ASP A 523 -29.32 0.47 -7.38
C ASP A 523 -30.67 0.58 -8.14
N GLY A 524 -31.56 1.48 -7.71
CA GLY A 524 -32.90 1.61 -8.32
C GLY A 524 -33.92 0.60 -7.81
N GLU A 525 -33.59 -0.19 -6.79
CA GLU A 525 -34.55 -0.99 -6.03
C GLU A 525 -35.67 -0.13 -5.43
N ALA A 526 -36.78 -0.78 -5.07
CA ALA A 526 -37.88 -0.10 -4.39
C ALA A 526 -37.37 0.59 -3.12
N PRO A 527 -37.65 1.91 -2.94
CA PRO A 527 -37.23 2.60 -1.74
C PRO A 527 -37.83 1.96 -0.49
N HIS A 528 -37.03 1.82 0.55
CA HIS A 528 -37.46 1.33 1.85
C HIS A 528 -37.17 2.36 2.94
N HIS A 529 -37.93 2.30 4.02
CA HIS A 529 -37.86 3.29 5.10
C HIS A 529 -36.96 2.82 6.23
N VAL A 530 -36.00 3.66 6.60
CA VAL A 530 -35.05 3.42 7.68
C VAL A 530 -35.18 4.51 8.73
N ALA A 531 -35.42 4.10 9.98
CA ALA A 531 -35.39 4.99 11.13
C ALA A 531 -33.97 5.01 11.74
N PRO A 532 -33.44 6.19 12.12
CA PRO A 532 -32.16 6.28 12.80
C PRO A 532 -32.11 5.43 14.08
N ARG A 533 -30.96 4.81 14.32
CA ARG A 533 -30.64 4.17 15.59
C ARG A 533 -30.04 5.22 16.51
N VAL A 534 -30.51 5.23 17.75
CA VAL A 534 -29.94 6.02 18.85
C VAL A 534 -29.36 5.04 19.86
N VAL A 535 -28.05 5.09 20.07
CA VAL A 535 -27.34 4.16 20.95
C VAL A 535 -26.54 4.94 21.99
N SER A 536 -26.73 4.61 23.26
CA SER A 536 -25.92 5.12 24.37
C SER A 536 -24.60 4.37 24.45
N THR A 537 -23.48 5.07 24.65
CA THR A 537 -22.17 4.42 24.81
C THR A 537 -22.08 3.70 26.16
N ILE A 538 -21.19 2.70 26.26
CA ILE A 538 -20.93 1.98 27.51
C ILE A 538 -20.53 2.96 28.64
N ARG A 539 -19.73 4.00 28.34
CA ARG A 539 -19.40 5.05 29.34
C ARG A 539 -20.64 5.81 29.85
N SER A 540 -21.58 6.11 28.97
CA SER A 540 -22.86 6.74 29.34
C SER A 540 -23.73 5.79 30.17
N LEU A 541 -23.79 4.51 29.79
CA LEU A 541 -24.50 3.47 30.55
C LEU A 541 -23.87 3.21 31.93
N LEU A 542 -22.56 3.41 32.06
CA LEU A 542 -21.80 3.30 33.31
C LEU A 542 -21.79 4.59 34.14
N GLY A 543 -22.57 5.62 33.77
CA GLY A 543 -22.76 6.84 34.56
C GLY A 543 -21.56 7.78 34.61
N GLN A 544 -20.55 7.61 33.75
CA GLN A 544 -19.40 8.52 33.67
C GLN A 544 -19.77 9.74 32.81
N ALA A 545 -20.28 10.78 33.47
CA ALA A 545 -20.65 12.03 32.81
C ALA A 545 -19.39 12.74 32.29
N SER A 546 -19.28 12.89 30.97
CA SER A 546 -18.33 13.82 30.35
C SER A 546 -18.93 15.23 30.40
N GLY A 547 -18.44 16.04 31.33
CA GLY A 547 -18.88 17.42 31.53
C GLY A 547 -18.32 18.37 30.48
N VAL A 548 -18.94 18.43 29.29
CA VAL A 548 -18.91 19.62 28.41
C VAL A 548 -20.22 19.63 27.62
N PRO A 549 -21.02 20.72 27.63
CA PRO A 549 -22.13 20.88 26.70
C PRO A 549 -21.58 20.87 25.27
N GLY A 550 -21.95 19.86 24.48
CA GLY A 550 -21.59 19.82 23.05
C GLY A 550 -22.27 20.94 22.28
N ALA A 551 -21.68 21.34 21.15
CA ALA A 551 -22.31 22.27 20.20
C ALA A 551 -23.73 21.81 19.83
N ALA A 552 -24.62 22.73 19.44
CA ALA A 552 -25.93 22.38 18.91
C ALA A 552 -25.83 22.16 17.39
N GLY A 553 -26.32 21.02 16.88
CA GLY A 553 -26.28 20.68 15.44
C GLY A 553 -26.61 19.20 15.17
N LEU A 554 -26.85 18.84 13.92
CA LEU A 554 -27.06 17.44 13.50
C LEU A 554 -25.77 16.64 13.63
N ARG A 555 -24.63 17.23 13.25
CA ARG A 555 -23.29 16.63 13.40
C ARG A 555 -22.77 16.69 14.83
N ALA A 556 -23.44 17.41 15.72
CA ALA A 556 -23.00 17.54 17.10
C ALA A 556 -22.96 16.19 17.80
N ARG A 557 -21.75 15.75 18.16
CA ARG A 557 -21.55 14.57 19.00
C ARG A 557 -22.09 14.88 20.39
N THR A 558 -23.30 14.40 20.68
CA THR A 558 -23.81 14.38 22.05
C THR A 558 -22.95 13.40 22.83
N PRO A 559 -22.20 13.84 23.86
CA PRO A 559 -21.33 12.93 24.58
C PRO A 559 -22.12 11.75 25.12
N GLY A 560 -21.68 10.54 24.81
CA GLY A 560 -22.35 9.32 25.25
C GLY A 560 -23.53 8.85 24.40
N THR A 561 -23.88 9.51 23.29
CA THR A 561 -24.96 9.08 22.39
C THR A 561 -24.53 9.14 20.92
N HIS A 562 -24.76 8.06 20.17
CA HIS A 562 -24.58 8.03 18.71
C HIS A 562 -25.93 7.94 18.00
N ARG A 563 -26.08 8.70 16.92
CA ARG A 563 -27.27 8.75 16.07
C ARG A 563 -26.85 8.46 14.63
N PHE A 564 -27.36 7.38 14.04
CA PHE A 564 -26.94 6.98 12.71
C PHE A 564 -28.02 6.16 11.99
N LEU A 565 -28.00 6.21 10.66
CA LEU A 565 -28.63 5.19 9.82
C LEU A 565 -27.69 3.99 9.78
N ASP A 566 -28.24 2.81 10.05
CA ASP A 566 -27.55 1.54 10.02
C ASP A 566 -28.03 0.77 8.80
N LEU A 567 -27.19 0.71 7.77
CA LEU A 567 -27.53 0.15 6.47
C LEU A 567 -26.76 -1.15 6.27
N MET A 568 -27.41 -2.13 5.65
CA MET A 568 -26.76 -3.35 5.17
C MET A 568 -26.73 -3.30 3.65
N ILE A 569 -25.54 -3.22 3.06
CA ILE A 569 -25.37 -3.11 1.62
C ILE A 569 -24.99 -4.47 1.07
N ALA A 570 -25.79 -4.99 0.13
CA ALA A 570 -25.56 -6.29 -0.48
C ALA A 570 -24.54 -6.19 -1.62
N GLY A 571 -23.43 -6.93 -1.50
CA GLY A 571 -22.49 -7.22 -2.59
C GLY A 571 -22.72 -8.61 -3.22
N ASP A 572 -21.82 -8.98 -4.13
CA ASP A 572 -21.71 -10.33 -4.68
C ASP A 572 -20.89 -11.23 -3.72
N GLU A 573 -21.15 -12.54 -3.70
CA GLU A 573 -20.51 -13.47 -2.75
C GLU A 573 -18.98 -13.51 -2.90
N HIS A 574 -18.52 -13.37 -4.14
CA HIS A 574 -17.15 -13.63 -4.55
C HIS A 574 -16.45 -12.39 -5.10
N ARG A 575 -17.20 -11.36 -5.49
CA ARG A 575 -16.64 -10.19 -6.17
C ARG A 575 -17.10 -8.89 -5.55
N PHE A 576 -16.25 -7.89 -5.68
CA PHE A 576 -16.63 -6.50 -5.42
C PHE A 576 -17.51 -5.99 -6.56
N VAL A 577 -18.65 -5.40 -6.20
CA VAL A 577 -19.59 -4.79 -7.13
C VAL A 577 -19.92 -3.37 -6.66
N GLU A 578 -20.11 -2.46 -7.61
CA GLU A 578 -20.49 -1.09 -7.27
C GLU A 578 -21.99 -0.99 -6.99
N ARG A 579 -22.32 -0.25 -5.92
CA ARG A 579 -23.68 0.08 -5.50
C ARG A 579 -23.84 1.58 -5.39
N THR A 580 -24.95 2.10 -5.92
CA THR A 580 -25.37 3.48 -5.73
C THR A 580 -26.50 3.53 -4.71
N ILE A 581 -26.32 4.32 -3.65
CA ILE A 581 -27.27 4.46 -2.55
C ILE A 581 -27.77 5.89 -2.53
N ARG A 582 -29.09 6.07 -2.55
CA ARG A 582 -29.76 7.37 -2.40
C ARG A 582 -30.53 7.39 -1.10
N ILE A 583 -30.29 8.43 -0.30
CA ILE A 583 -30.91 8.61 1.02
C ILE A 583 -31.59 9.97 1.03
N ARG A 584 -32.89 10.00 1.32
CA ARG A 584 -33.66 11.25 1.42
C ARG A 584 -34.50 11.27 2.69
N PRO A 585 -34.53 12.36 3.46
CA PRO A 585 -35.46 12.48 4.59
C PRO A 585 -36.90 12.50 4.06
N LEU A 586 -37.80 11.76 4.72
CA LEU A 586 -39.22 11.89 4.43
C LEU A 586 -39.76 13.24 4.93
N PRO A 587 -40.83 13.77 4.29
CA PRO A 587 -41.65 14.83 4.88
C PRO A 587 -42.11 14.46 6.29
N ALA A 588 -42.27 15.46 7.17
CA ALA A 588 -42.50 15.24 8.60
C ALA A 588 -43.76 14.39 8.90
N ASP A 589 -44.85 14.65 8.20
CA ASP A 589 -46.10 13.91 8.28
C ASP A 589 -45.97 12.44 7.84
N ALA A 590 -45.26 12.20 6.73
CA ALA A 590 -44.95 10.85 6.24
C ALA A 590 -43.98 10.10 7.18
N SER A 591 -43.03 10.83 7.78
CA SER A 591 -42.03 10.30 8.71
C SER A 591 -42.70 9.70 9.96
N ASP A 592 -43.67 10.39 10.55
CA ASP A 592 -44.40 9.91 11.73
C ASP A 592 -45.16 8.60 11.45
N ALA A 593 -45.82 8.52 10.30
CA ALA A 593 -46.53 7.33 9.87
C ALA A 593 -45.56 6.15 9.65
N ALA A 594 -44.47 6.39 8.93
CA ALA A 594 -43.44 5.37 8.67
C ALA A 594 -42.76 4.90 9.96
N ARG A 595 -42.48 5.81 10.91
CA ARG A 595 -41.89 5.47 12.21
C ARG A 595 -42.77 4.53 13.01
N ARG A 596 -44.09 4.80 13.07
CA ARG A 596 -45.06 3.90 13.73
C ARG A 596 -45.09 2.52 13.08
N ALA A 597 -45.06 2.46 11.74
CA ALA A 597 -45.03 1.18 11.01
C ALA A 597 -43.75 0.38 11.31
N ILE A 598 -42.58 1.03 11.32
CA ILE A 598 -41.29 0.38 11.65
C ILE A 598 -41.30 -0.15 13.08
N LEU A 599 -41.80 0.64 14.05
CA LEU A 599 -41.90 0.22 15.44
C LEU A 599 -42.87 -0.96 15.63
N ALA A 600 -43.99 -0.97 14.92
CA ALA A 600 -44.96 -2.07 14.95
C ALA A 600 -44.42 -3.36 14.33
N ALA A 601 -43.52 -3.26 13.35
CA ALA A 601 -42.89 -4.40 12.68
C ALA A 601 -41.72 -5.01 13.49
N ARG A 602 -41.22 -4.33 14.53
CA ARG A 602 -40.17 -4.91 15.39
C ARG A 602 -40.75 -6.10 16.17
N PRO A 603 -40.16 -7.31 16.08
CA PRO A 603 -40.58 -8.43 16.91
C PRO A 603 -40.59 -8.02 18.38
N ALA A 604 -41.65 -8.40 19.11
CA ALA A 604 -41.67 -8.24 20.55
C ALA A 604 -40.38 -8.84 21.12
N ARG A 605 -39.65 -8.09 21.95
CA ARG A 605 -38.43 -8.57 22.60
C ARG A 605 -38.76 -9.88 23.34
N THR A 606 -38.47 -11.02 22.72
CA THR A 606 -38.39 -12.29 23.44
C THR A 606 -37.15 -12.17 24.29
N GLY A 607 -37.35 -11.88 25.58
CA GLY A 607 -36.25 -11.69 26.53
C GLY A 607 -35.26 -12.84 26.41
N ARG A 608 -34.02 -12.52 26.08
CA ARG A 608 -32.90 -13.44 26.31
C ARG A 608 -32.08 -12.87 27.46
N VAL A 609 -32.00 -13.74 28.46
CA VAL A 609 -31.29 -13.67 29.74
C VAL A 609 -29.78 -13.48 29.49
N VAL A 610 -29.19 -12.66 30.37
CA VAL A 610 -27.77 -12.41 30.71
C VAL A 610 -26.71 -13.08 29.85
#